data_AF-A0A964NV07-F1
#
_entry.id   AF-A0A964NV07-F1
#
_cell.length_a   1.000
_cell.length_b   1.000
_cell.length_c   1.000
_cell.angle_alpha   90.00
_cell.angle_beta   90.00
_cell.angle_gamma   90.00
#
_symmetry.space_group_name_H-M   'P 1'
#
loop_
_entity.id
_entity.type
_entity.pdbx_description
1 polymer ?
#
loop_
_entity_poly.entity_id
_entity_poly.type
_entity_poly.pdbx_seq_one_letter_code
_entity_poly.pdbx_strand_id
1 'polypeptide(L)'
;MANVNLNHVPYKGLAPALQDIMGGQIDGVFGALSVIGPLATAGKVKVMGVSGGARARLLPNVPTFAELGFKDYEANFYMGLSATGGTPAAVIDKISKDARPIVLSADFRERNMNRFAFESGGRYAGRVRCFW
;
A
#
# COMPACT_ATOMS: atom_id res chain seq x y z
N MET A 1 -14.93 -14.28 8.40
CA MET A 1 -14.48 -14.46 6.99
C MET A 1 -15.68 -14.26 6.07
N ALA A 2 -15.50 -13.61 4.91
CA ALA A 2 -16.59 -13.15 4.04
C ALA A 2 -17.38 -14.25 3.31
N ASN A 3 -16.98 -15.52 3.43
CA ASN A 3 -17.59 -16.67 2.74
C ASN A 3 -17.85 -16.44 1.24
N VAL A 4 -16.87 -15.87 0.55
CA VAL A 4 -16.88 -15.62 -0.89
C VAL A 4 -15.89 -16.56 -1.59
N ASN A 5 -16.28 -17.06 -2.76
CA ASN A 5 -15.38 -17.81 -3.63
C ASN A 5 -14.87 -16.87 -4.73
N LEU A 6 -13.57 -16.60 -4.74
CA LEU A 6 -12.92 -15.71 -5.69
C LEU A 6 -11.85 -16.50 -6.45
N ASN A 7 -11.82 -16.37 -7.77
CA ASN A 7 -10.75 -16.94 -8.59
C ASN A 7 -9.59 -15.96 -8.67
N HIS A 8 -8.42 -16.34 -8.15
CA HIS A 8 -7.22 -15.50 -8.23
C HIS A 8 -6.60 -15.57 -9.63
N VAL A 9 -6.64 -14.44 -10.34
CA VAL A 9 -5.98 -14.28 -11.65
C VAL A 9 -4.68 -13.50 -11.46
N PRO A 10 -3.50 -14.12 -11.62
CA PRO A 10 -2.23 -13.45 -11.41
C PRO A 10 -1.87 -12.53 -12.58
N TYR A 11 -1.46 -11.30 -12.27
CA TYR A 11 -0.94 -10.33 -13.24
C TYR A 11 0.51 -9.97 -12.94
N LYS A 12 1.25 -9.56 -13.99
CA LYS A 12 2.62 -9.03 -13.86
C LYS A 12 2.69 -7.64 -13.22
N GLY A 13 1.56 -7.11 -12.76
CA GLY A 13 1.46 -5.80 -12.12
C GLY A 13 0.02 -5.29 -12.14
N LEU A 14 -0.20 -4.15 -11.48
CA LEU A 14 -1.54 -3.57 -11.35
C LEU A 14 -2.03 -2.89 -12.63
N ALA A 15 -1.13 -2.36 -13.47
CA ALA A 15 -1.49 -1.69 -14.72
C ALA A 15 -2.28 -2.59 -15.70
N PRO A 16 -1.84 -3.81 -16.05
CA PRO A 16 -2.62 -4.70 -16.92
C PRO A 16 -3.91 -5.18 -16.25
N ALA A 17 -3.92 -5.40 -14.94
CA ALA A 17 -5.15 -5.78 -14.22
C ALA A 17 -6.22 -4.66 -14.30
N LEU A 18 -5.82 -3.39 -14.19
CA LEU A 18 -6.74 -2.26 -14.31
C LEU A 18 -7.32 -2.11 -15.73
N GLN A 19 -6.54 -2.43 -16.76
CA GLN A 19 -7.04 -2.47 -18.13
C GLN A 19 -8.13 -3.54 -18.28
N ASP A 20 -7.91 -4.71 -17.69
CA ASP A 20 -8.85 -5.83 -17.72
C ASP A 20 -10.11 -5.56 -16.88
N ILE A 21 -10.02 -4.84 -15.77
CA ILE A 21 -11.19 -4.32 -15.03
C ILE A 21 -12.01 -3.39 -15.92
N MET A 22 -11.36 -2.42 -16.57
CA MET A 22 -12.06 -1.47 -17.45
C MET A 22 -12.63 -2.16 -18.70
N GLY A 23 -11.99 -3.23 -19.16
CA GLY A 23 -12.45 -4.08 -20.26
C GLY A 23 -13.47 -5.16 -19.85
N GLY A 24 -13.81 -5.27 -18.57
CA GLY A 24 -14.79 -6.24 -18.05
C GLY A 24 -14.32 -7.70 -18.08
N GLN A 25 -13.02 -7.95 -18.16
CA GLN A 25 -12.44 -9.31 -18.13
C GLN A 25 -12.38 -9.88 -16.70
N ILE A 26 -12.27 -9.01 -15.69
CA ILE A 26 -12.25 -9.39 -14.28
C ILE A 26 -13.19 -8.50 -13.45
N ASP A 27 -13.78 -9.07 -12.41
CA ASP A 27 -14.79 -8.39 -11.58
C ASP A 27 -14.20 -7.45 -10.52
N GLY A 28 -12.94 -7.66 -10.14
CA GLY A 28 -12.31 -6.92 -9.04
C GLY A 28 -10.81 -7.12 -8.97
N VAL A 29 -10.13 -6.15 -8.35
CA VAL A 29 -8.68 -6.17 -8.14
C VAL A 29 -8.34 -5.58 -6.78
N PHE A 30 -7.36 -6.18 -6.10
CA PHE A 30 -6.70 -5.58 -4.95
C PHE A 30 -5.43 -4.87 -5.44
N GLY A 31 -5.26 -3.60 -5.10
CA GLY A 31 -4.15 -2.82 -5.60
C GLY A 31 -3.82 -1.60 -4.75
N ALA A 32 -2.67 -1.00 -5.06
CA ALA A 32 -2.19 0.18 -4.36
C ALA A 32 -3.04 1.41 -4.70
N LEU A 33 -3.41 2.16 -3.67
CA LEU A 33 -4.21 3.37 -3.80
C LEU A 33 -3.52 4.47 -4.62
N SER A 34 -2.18 4.49 -4.64
CA SER A 34 -1.37 5.36 -5.49
C SER A 34 -1.74 5.27 -6.98
N VAL A 35 -2.10 4.08 -7.44
CA VAL A 35 -2.42 3.81 -8.85
C VAL A 35 -3.92 3.89 -9.09
N ILE A 36 -4.72 3.35 -8.17
CA ILE A 36 -6.19 3.30 -8.32
C ILE A 36 -6.82 4.67 -8.09
N GLY A 37 -6.27 5.48 -7.17
CA GLY A 37 -6.82 6.76 -6.75
C GLY A 37 -7.15 7.71 -7.92
N PRO A 38 -6.20 8.01 -8.82
CA PRO A 38 -6.47 8.85 -9.99
C PRO A 38 -7.59 8.30 -10.90
N LEU A 39 -7.65 6.98 -11.10
CA LEU A 39 -8.70 6.34 -11.91
C LEU A 39 -10.07 6.36 -11.24
N ALA A 40 -10.08 6.22 -9.90
CA ALA A 40 -11.29 6.29 -9.09
C ALA A 40 -11.85 7.72 -9.09
N THR A 41 -11.01 8.72 -8.90
CA THR A 41 -11.41 10.14 -8.98
C THR A 41 -11.89 10.52 -10.38
N ALA A 42 -11.32 9.90 -11.43
CA ALA A 42 -11.77 10.07 -12.81
C ALA A 42 -13.06 9.28 -13.15
N GLY A 43 -13.64 8.54 -12.19
CA GLY A 43 -14.88 7.78 -12.37
C GLY A 43 -14.73 6.53 -13.27
N LYS A 44 -13.51 6.12 -13.61
CA LYS A 44 -13.24 4.95 -14.46
C LYS A 44 -13.35 3.62 -13.71
N VAL A 45 -13.12 3.65 -12.40
CA VAL A 45 -13.21 2.48 -11.52
C VAL A 45 -13.93 2.86 -10.23
N LYS A 46 -14.65 1.92 -9.64
CA LYS A 46 -15.31 2.10 -8.35
C LYS A 46 -14.53 1.39 -7.26
N VAL A 47 -14.13 2.13 -6.23
CA VAL A 47 -13.43 1.55 -5.07
C VAL A 47 -14.46 1.18 -4.01
N MET A 48 -14.48 -0.11 -3.64
CA MET A 48 -15.48 -0.66 -2.73
C MET A 48 -15.05 -0.61 -1.26
N GLY A 49 -13.75 -0.62 -0.98
CA GLY A 49 -13.23 -0.54 0.37
C GLY A 49 -11.73 -0.33 0.39
N VAL A 50 -11.22 0.24 1.48
CA VAL A 50 -9.79 0.36 1.76
C VAL A 50 -9.37 -0.63 2.85
N SER A 51 -8.20 -1.25 2.69
CA SER A 51 -7.67 -2.27 3.60
C SER A 51 -6.88 -1.73 4.79
N GLY A 52 -6.66 -0.41 4.84
CA GLY A 52 -6.00 0.24 5.97
C GLY A 52 -6.93 0.39 7.17
N GLY A 53 -6.34 0.53 8.36
CA GLY A 53 -7.10 0.72 9.61
C GLY A 53 -7.92 2.03 9.67
N ALA A 54 -7.64 2.99 8.77
CA ALA A 54 -8.38 4.23 8.62
C ALA A 54 -8.70 4.52 7.15
N ARG A 55 -9.71 5.37 6.92
CA ARG A 55 -10.05 5.83 5.57
C ARG A 55 -8.89 6.59 4.95
N ALA A 56 -8.66 6.36 3.67
CA ALA A 56 -7.58 7.05 2.98
C ALA A 56 -7.94 8.51 2.70
N ARG A 57 -6.99 9.43 2.92
CA ARG A 57 -7.17 10.87 2.65
C ARG A 57 -7.59 11.17 1.20
N LEU A 58 -7.13 10.36 0.25
CA LEU A 58 -7.44 10.53 -1.18
C LEU A 58 -8.88 10.11 -1.52
N LEU A 59 -9.48 9.20 -0.74
CA LEU A 59 -10.82 8.66 -0.94
C LEU A 59 -11.60 8.65 0.39
N PRO A 60 -11.93 9.82 0.97
CA PRO A 60 -12.56 9.91 2.29
C PRO A 60 -13.97 9.32 2.34
N ASN A 61 -14.61 9.20 1.17
CA ASN A 61 -15.96 8.64 1.04
C ASN A 61 -15.97 7.10 1.00
N VAL A 62 -14.81 6.46 0.82
CA VAL A 62 -14.71 5.00 0.75
C VAL A 62 -14.50 4.43 2.15
N PRO A 63 -15.34 3.48 2.59
CA PRO A 63 -15.22 2.88 3.91
C PRO A 63 -14.01 1.94 4.00
N THR A 64 -13.55 1.66 5.21
CA THR A 64 -12.57 0.60 5.44
C THR A 64 -13.26 -0.77 5.45
N PHE A 65 -12.53 -1.85 5.18
CA PHE A 65 -13.09 -3.20 5.35
C PHE A 65 -13.53 -3.48 6.79
N ALA A 66 -12.87 -2.86 7.79
CA ALA A 66 -13.29 -2.94 9.18
C ALA A 66 -14.66 -2.27 9.42
N GLU A 67 -14.94 -1.11 8.79
CA GLU A 67 -16.26 -0.45 8.82
C GLU A 67 -17.34 -1.30 8.14
N LEU A 68 -16.97 -2.08 7.13
CA LEU A 68 -17.86 -3.01 6.42
C LEU A 68 -18.11 -4.33 7.17
N GLY A 69 -17.58 -4.49 8.39
CA GLY A 69 -17.78 -5.66 9.23
C GLY A 69 -16.65 -6.69 9.20
N PHE A 70 -15.57 -6.44 8.44
CA PHE A 70 -14.38 -7.30 8.38
C PHE A 70 -13.28 -6.77 9.30
N LYS A 71 -13.52 -6.79 10.61
CA LYS A 71 -12.65 -6.19 11.63
C LYS A 71 -11.24 -6.80 11.69
N ASP A 72 -11.10 -8.07 11.34
CA ASP A 72 -9.82 -8.77 11.34
C ASP A 72 -9.05 -8.62 10.01
N TYR A 73 -9.60 -7.86 9.06
CA TYR A 73 -9.01 -7.67 7.75
C TYR A 73 -8.27 -6.33 7.67
N GLU A 74 -7.00 -6.35 8.01
CA GLU A 74 -6.07 -5.23 7.80
C GLU A 74 -4.91 -5.70 6.92
N ALA A 75 -4.86 -5.20 5.68
CA ALA A 75 -3.81 -5.53 4.73
C ALA A 75 -3.09 -4.24 4.33
N ASN A 76 -1.96 -3.99 4.99
CA ASN A 76 -1.12 -2.85 4.73
C ASN A 76 0.10 -3.23 3.89
N PHE A 77 0.36 -2.43 2.87
CA PHE A 77 1.58 -2.53 2.07
C PHE A 77 2.62 -1.54 2.61
N TYR A 78 3.84 -2.02 2.85
CA TYR A 78 4.94 -1.20 3.35
C TYR A 78 6.12 -1.24 2.38
N MET A 79 6.79 -0.10 2.23
CA MET A 79 8.07 0.00 1.55
C MET A 79 9.13 0.42 2.55
N GLY A 80 10.34 -0.11 2.39
CA GLY A 80 11.45 0.16 3.28
C GLY A 80 12.79 -0.04 2.58
N LEU A 81 13.85 0.37 3.26
CA LEU A 81 15.22 0.08 2.84
C LEU A 81 15.62 -1.31 3.32
N SER A 82 16.35 -2.04 2.48
CA SER A 82 16.90 -3.35 2.81
C SER A 82 18.42 -3.37 2.58
N ALA A 83 19.11 -4.22 3.32
CA ALA A 83 20.56 -4.42 3.21
C ALA A 83 20.86 -5.93 3.14
N THR A 84 22.02 -6.29 2.59
CA THR A 84 22.42 -7.70 2.45
C THR A 84 22.72 -8.34 3.82
N GLY A 85 22.56 -9.66 3.88
CA GLY A 85 22.91 -10.45 5.07
C GLY A 85 24.40 -10.29 5.42
N GLY A 86 24.68 -9.94 6.68
CA GLY A 86 26.05 -9.69 7.15
C GLY A 86 26.46 -8.21 7.20
N THR A 87 25.59 -7.28 6.78
CA THR A 87 25.84 -5.85 6.95
C THR A 87 26.06 -5.52 8.44
N PRO A 88 27.20 -4.91 8.84
CA PRO A 88 27.48 -4.60 10.24
C PRO A 88 26.40 -3.71 10.86
N ALA A 89 26.02 -3.98 12.12
CA ALA A 89 24.99 -3.23 12.83
C ALA A 89 25.24 -1.71 12.82
N ALA A 90 26.50 -1.27 12.98
CA ALA A 90 26.86 0.15 12.93
C ALA A 90 26.50 0.83 11.60
N VAL A 91 26.56 0.10 10.48
CA VAL A 91 26.18 0.63 9.15
C VAL A 91 24.66 0.73 9.05
N ILE A 92 23.93 -0.29 9.52
CA ILE A 92 22.46 -0.28 9.57
C ILE A 92 21.96 0.89 10.43
N ASP A 93 22.55 1.08 11.61
CA ASP A 93 22.21 2.17 12.51
C ASP A 93 22.47 3.54 11.89
N LYS A 94 23.61 3.69 11.19
CA LYS A 94 23.92 4.92 10.46
C LYS A 94 22.89 5.20 9.37
N ILE A 95 22.55 4.20 8.55
CA ILE A 95 21.53 4.35 7.49
C ILE A 95 20.17 4.71 8.11
N SER A 96 19.77 4.04 9.18
CA SER A 96 18.50 4.34 9.86
C SER A 96 18.50 5.75 10.45
N LYS A 97 19.62 6.20 11.02
CA LYS A 97 19.75 7.54 11.61
C LYS A 97 19.70 8.64 10.56
N ASP A 98 20.34 8.43 9.41
CA ASP A 98 20.41 9.40 8.32
C ASP A 98 19.09 9.44 7.51
N ALA A 99 18.45 8.29 7.26
CA ALA A 99 17.22 8.21 6.49
C ALA A 99 15.98 8.71 7.25
N ARG A 100 15.93 8.49 8.58
CA ARG A 100 14.78 8.88 9.41
C ARG A 100 14.40 10.37 9.28
N PRO A 101 15.29 11.36 9.46
CA PRO A 101 14.92 12.77 9.35
C PRO A 101 14.44 13.12 7.93
N ILE A 102 14.99 12.47 6.90
CA ILE A 102 14.59 12.70 5.49
C ILE A 102 13.14 12.24 5.28
N VAL A 103 12.82 10.99 5.66
CA VAL A 103 11.47 10.43 5.49
C VAL A 103 10.42 11.17 6.31
N LEU A 104 10.82 11.76 7.44
CA LEU A 104 9.94 12.56 8.29
C LEU A 104 9.81 14.03 7.85
N SER A 105 10.70 14.51 6.98
CA SER A 105 10.67 15.89 6.51
C SER A 105 9.40 16.19 5.71
N ALA A 106 8.86 17.40 5.87
CA ALA A 106 7.63 17.82 5.20
C ALA A 106 7.77 17.77 3.67
N ASP A 107 8.89 18.27 3.14
CA ASP A 107 9.16 18.28 1.70
C ASP A 107 9.17 16.87 1.11
N PHE A 108 9.86 15.93 1.77
CA PHE A 108 9.89 14.54 1.31
C PHE A 108 8.52 13.88 1.36
N ARG A 109 7.77 14.09 2.45
CA ARG A 109 6.43 13.55 2.62
C ARG A 109 5.46 14.09 1.58
N GLU A 110 5.47 15.38 1.32
CA GLU A 110 4.58 15.98 0.33
C GLU A 110 4.88 15.51 -1.09
N ARG A 111 6.15 15.52 -1.48
CA ARG A 111 6.57 15.18 -2.85
C ARG A 111 6.48 13.68 -3.13
N ASN A 112 6.87 12.84 -2.17
CA ASN A 112 7.12 11.42 -2.41
C ASN A 112 6.13 10.48 -1.70
N MET A 113 5.37 10.95 -0.70
CA MET A 113 4.50 10.07 0.08
C MET A 113 3.03 10.42 -0.08
N ASN A 114 2.62 11.62 0.33
CA ASN A 114 1.23 12.07 0.36
C ASN A 114 0.59 11.99 -1.04
N ARG A 115 1.32 12.39 -2.08
CA ARG A 115 0.85 12.32 -3.48
C ARG A 115 0.51 10.90 -3.92
N PHE A 116 1.18 9.91 -3.38
CA PHE A 116 0.98 8.49 -3.69
C PHE A 116 0.22 7.76 -2.58
N ALA A 117 -0.44 8.49 -1.66
CA ALA A 117 -1.15 7.93 -0.52
C ALA A 117 -0.31 7.00 0.38
N PHE A 118 1.02 7.21 0.42
CA PHE A 118 1.87 6.56 1.41
C PHE A 118 1.90 7.36 2.70
N GLU A 119 1.93 6.64 3.82
CA GLU A 119 2.11 7.21 5.15
C GLU A 119 3.43 6.73 5.75
N SER A 120 4.04 7.56 6.60
CA SER A 120 5.27 7.18 7.28
C SER A 120 4.97 6.19 8.39
N GLY A 121 5.20 4.90 8.13
CA GLY A 121 5.04 3.83 9.11
C GLY A 121 6.11 3.89 10.20
N GLY A 122 5.72 3.83 11.47
CA GLY A 122 6.60 4.01 12.64
C GLY A 122 7.57 2.85 12.97
N ARG A 123 7.55 1.74 12.22
CA ARG A 123 8.39 0.55 12.53
C ARG A 123 9.67 0.55 11.69
N TYR A 124 10.65 1.33 12.13
CA TYR A 124 11.91 1.53 11.40
C TYR A 124 13.00 0.48 11.71
N ALA A 125 12.75 -0.44 12.65
CA ALA A 125 13.67 -1.53 12.99
C ALA A 125 12.88 -2.84 13.24
N GLY A 126 12.11 -3.26 12.24
CA GLY A 126 11.57 -4.62 12.19
C GLY A 126 12.48 -5.46 11.29
N ARG A 127 13.02 -6.56 11.81
CA ARG A 127 13.84 -7.51 11.05
C ARG A 127 12.95 -8.20 9.99
N VAL A 128 12.70 -7.54 8.87
CA VAL A 128 12.06 -8.17 7.70
C VAL A 128 13.12 -9.09 7.09
N ARG A 129 13.12 -10.33 7.56
CA ARG A 129 14.01 -11.37 7.03
C ARG A 129 13.37 -11.85 5.73
N CYS A 130 13.81 -11.32 4.59
CA CYS A 130 13.59 -12.00 3.33
C CYS A 130 14.39 -13.30 3.37
N PHE A 131 13.69 -14.43 3.50
CA PHE A 131 14.26 -15.74 3.25
C PHE A 131 14.40 -15.87 1.74
N TRP A 132 15.62 -15.63 1.24
CA TRP A 132 16.13 -16.29 0.05
C TRP A 132 16.95 -17.50 0.50
#